data_AF-A0A7C3JPC5-F1
#
_entry.id   AF-A0A7C3JPC5-F1
#
_cell.length_a   1.000
_cell.length_b   1.000
_cell.length_c   1.000
_cell.angle_alpha   90.00
_cell.angle_beta   90.00
_cell.angle_gamma   90.00
#
_symmetry.space_group_name_H-M   'P 1'
#
loop_
_entity.id
_entity.type
_entity.pdbx_description
1 polymer ?
#
loop_
_entity_poly.entity_id
_entity_poly.type
_entity_poly.pdbx_seq_one_letter_code
_entity_poly.pdbx_strand_id
1 'polypeptide(L)' 'MTALVFELRHRLSAWDSMVVGAAQLQDCALLLTEDLQDGAAFGGVTVRSPLTLDVREPAGAYAAAPAARSRHRPRGRPQR' A
#
# COMPACT_ATOMS: atom_id res chain seq x y z
N MET A 1 -5.40 23.66 23.55
CA MET A 1 -4.30 24.34 22.84
C MET A 1 -3.12 23.40 22.66
N THR A 2 -3.15 22.45 21.71
CA THR A 2 -1.94 21.65 21.37
C THR A 2 -1.99 21.00 19.98
N ALA A 3 -2.86 21.41 19.06
CA ALA A 3 -2.78 20.97 17.66
C ALA A 3 -1.56 21.60 16.94
N LEU A 4 -1.21 22.84 17.31
CA LEU A 4 -0.19 23.65 16.62
C LEU A 4 1.26 23.26 16.92
N VAL A 5 1.53 22.57 18.03
CA VAL A 5 2.91 22.27 18.46
C VAL A 5 3.54 21.12 17.63
N PHE A 6 2.72 20.29 16.98
CA PHE A 6 3.20 19.17 16.19
C PHE A 6 3.64 19.55 14.76
N GLU A 7 3.18 20.71 14.27
CA GLU A 7 3.36 21.16 12.88
C GLU A 7 4.84 21.37 12.50
N LEU A 8 5.70 21.78 13.44
CA LEU A 8 7.07 22.21 13.12
C LEU A 8 8.12 21.10 13.17
N ARG A 9 7.83 19.93 13.74
CA ARG A 9 8.85 18.89 13.98
C ARG A 9 8.75 17.66 13.08
N HIS A 10 7.62 17.46 12.39
CA HIS A 10 7.36 16.20 11.66
C HIS A 10 6.83 16.34 10.22
N ARG A 11 6.60 17.55 9.68
CA ARG A 11 5.99 17.75 8.32
C ARG A 11 4.73 16.89 8.08
N LEU A 12 3.95 16.63 9.12
CA LEU A 12 2.64 16.02 8.94
C LEU A 12 1.71 17.10 8.40
N SER A 13 0.94 16.78 7.37
CA SER A 13 -0.10 17.68 6.90
C SER A 13 -1.13 17.89 8.01
N ALA A 14 -1.87 19.01 8.00
CA ALA A 14 -2.95 19.24 8.96
C ALA A 14 -3.98 18.08 8.94
N TRP A 15 -4.14 17.43 7.79
CA TRP A 15 -4.98 16.25 7.61
C TRP A 15 -4.45 15.04 8.38
N ASP A 16 -3.16 14.73 8.27
CA ASP A 16 -2.56 13.58 8.97
C ASP A 16 -2.68 13.71 10.49
N SER A 17 -2.48 14.92 10.99
CA SER A 17 -2.64 15.21 12.43
C SER A 17 -4.08 14.99 12.89
N MET A 18 -5.07 15.32 12.07
CA MET A 18 -6.47 15.07 12.36
C MET A 18 -6.80 13.57 12.35
N VAL A 19 -6.28 12.81 11.39
CA VAL A 19 -6.49 11.35 11.31
C VAL A 19 -5.89 10.64 12.53
N VAL A 20 -4.66 10.99 12.91
CA VAL A 20 -4.01 10.45 14.12
C VAL A 20 -4.79 10.83 15.39
N GLY A 21 -5.26 12.08 15.49
CA GLY A 21 -6.08 12.53 16.62
C GLY A 21 -7.42 11.80 16.72
N ALA A 22 -8.08 11.51 15.60
CA ALA A 22 -9.30 10.73 15.58
C ALA A 22 -9.07 9.28 16.03
N ALA A 23 -7.96 8.66 15.60
CA ALA A 23 -7.58 7.31 16.05
C ALA A 23 -7.31 7.26 17.56
N GLN A 24 -6.67 8.30 18.11
CA GLN A 24 -6.46 8.42 19.56
C GLN A 24 -7.78 8.58 20.31
N LEU A 25 -8.72 9.41 19.81
CA LEU A 25 -10.03 9.60 20.43
C LEU A 25 -10.89 8.33 20.45
N GLN A 26 -10.63 7.39 19.56
CA GLN A 26 -11.30 6.09 19.51
C GLN A 26 -10.54 4.99 20.25
N ASP A 27 -9.48 5.32 21.00
CA ASP A 27 -8.61 4.36 21.69
C ASP A 27 -8.03 3.28 20.77
N CYS A 28 -7.76 3.62 19.51
CA CYS A 28 -7.09 2.70 18.59
C CYS A 28 -5.62 2.56 18.98
N ALA A 29 -5.14 1.33 19.14
CA ALA A 29 -3.71 1.06 19.32
C ALA A 29 -2.94 1.05 17.99
N LEU A 30 -3.64 0.85 16.87
CA LEU A 30 -3.07 0.64 15.55
C LEU A 30 -3.78 1.49 14.50
N LEU A 31 -3.01 2.22 13.68
CA LEU A 31 -3.49 2.94 12.51
C LEU A 31 -2.83 2.34 11.26
N LEU A 32 -3.65 1.75 10.38
CA LEU A 32 -3.17 1.23 9.11
C LEU A 32 -3.20 2.33 8.05
N THR A 33 -2.03 2.70 7.52
CA THR A 33 -1.92 3.72 6.46
C THR A 33 -0.61 3.60 5.70
N GLU A 34 -0.66 3.84 4.39
CA GLU A 34 0.51 3.88 3.48
C GLU A 34 1.20 5.23 3.44
N ASP A 35 0.49 6.31 3.79
CA ASP A 35 0.97 7.69 3.67
C ASP A 35 1.92 8.08 4.81
N LEU A 36 1.80 7.42 5.97
CA LEU A 36 2.61 7.69 7.14
C LEU A 36 3.77 6.70 7.26
N GLN A 37 4.83 7.17 7.92
CA GLN A 37 6.01 6.37 8.19
C GLN A 37 5.64 5.11 9.00
N ASP A 38 5.92 3.93 8.45
CA ASP A 38 5.71 2.67 9.16
C ASP A 38 6.46 2.65 10.50
N GLY A 39 5.77 2.26 11.56
CA GLY A 39 6.32 2.18 12.91
C GLY A 39 6.39 3.51 13.65
N ALA A 40 5.92 4.61 13.06
CA ALA A 40 5.74 5.85 13.79
C ALA A 40 4.73 5.65 14.94
N ALA A 41 5.07 6.16 16.12
CA ALA A 41 4.21 6.13 17.28
C ALA A 41 3.76 7.54 17.65
N PHE A 42 2.44 7.72 17.76
CA PHE A 42 1.82 8.98 18.17
C PHE A 42 0.97 8.71 19.41
N GLY A 43 1.54 8.98 20.60
CA GLY A 43 0.90 8.63 21.86
C GLY A 43 0.69 7.11 21.97
N GLY A 44 -0.57 6.68 22.12
CA GLY A 44 -0.94 5.25 22.15
C GLY A 44 -1.17 4.60 20.79
N VAL A 45 -1.15 5.36 19.69
CA VAL A 45 -1.40 4.85 18.33
C VAL A 45 -0.07 4.54 17.65
N THR A 46 0.07 3.32 17.12
CA THR A 46 1.20 2.94 16.25
C THR A 46 0.75 2.87 14.79
N VAL A 47 1.50 3.47 13.89
CA VAL A 47 1.29 3.39 12.45
C VAL A 47 1.86 2.09 11.90
N ARG A 48 1.10 1.40 11.05
CA ARG A 48 1.60 0.32 10.20
C ARG A 48 1.18 0.49 8.75
N SER A 49 2.11 0.28 7.84
CA SER A 49 1.85 0.26 6.41
C SER A 49 1.32 -1.11 5.99
N PRO A 50 0.11 -1.19 5.42
CA PRO A 50 -0.45 -2.45 4.93
C PRO A 50 0.33 -3.01 3.74
N LEU A 51 1.16 -2.20 3.08
CA LEU A 51 1.98 -2.60 1.93
C LEU A 51 3.21 -3.42 2.33
N THR A 52 3.51 -3.52 3.63
CA THR A 52 4.53 -4.45 4.15
C THR A 52 4.05 -5.91 4.17
N LEU A 53 2.74 -6.12 4.03
CA LEU A 53 2.14 -7.44 3.91
C LEU A 53 2.04 -7.81 2.43
N ASP A 54 2.63 -8.96 2.06
CA ASP A 54 2.53 -9.51 0.70
C ASP A 54 1.09 -10.04 0.50
N VAL A 55 0.23 -9.21 -0.09
CA VAL A 55 -1.14 -9.60 -0.48
C VAL A 55 -1.06 -10.21 -1.87
N ARG A 56 -1.10 -11.54 -1.94
CA ARG A 56 -1.18 -12.28 -3.21
C ARG A 56 -2.61 -12.75 -3.42
N GLU A 57 -3.10 -12.61 -4.64
CA GLU A 57 -4.26 -13.40 -5.06
C GLU A 57 -3.92 -14.89 -4.88
N PRO A 58 -4.85 -15.71 -4.34
CA PRO A 58 -4.65 -17.14 -4.32
C PRO A 58 -4.35 -17.60 -5.75
N ALA A 59 -3.36 -18.47 -5.92
CA ALA A 59 -2.95 -18.97 -7.23
C ALA A 59 -4.20 -19.34 -8.02
N GLY A 60 -4.44 -18.62 -9.13
CA GLY A 60 -5.68 -18.74 -9.88
C GLY A 60 -5.95 -20.20 -10.17
N ALA A 61 -7.13 -20.69 -9.80
CA ALA A 61 -7.53 -22.08 -10.03
C ALA A 61 -7.52 -22.46 -11.52
N TYR A 62 -7.42 -21.46 -12.40
CA TYR A 62 -7.27 -21.61 -13.83
C TYR A 62 -5.88 -21.19 -14.28
N ALA A 63 -5.12 -22.15 -14.81
CA ALA A 63 -3.97 -21.84 -15.66
C ALA A 63 -4.48 -21.58 -17.07
N ALA A 64 -4.03 -20.50 -17.71
CA ALA A 64 -4.22 -20.35 -19.15
C ALA A 64 -3.59 -21.57 -19.83
N ALA A 65 -4.37 -22.25 -20.69
CA ALA A 65 -3.84 -23.37 -21.46
C ALA A 65 -2.60 -22.89 -22.21
N PRO A 66 -1.48 -23.65 -22.17
CA PRO A 66 -0.27 -23.24 -22.87
C PRO A 66 -0.60 -22.96 -24.33
N ALA A 67 -0.13 -21.83 -24.84
CA ALA A 67 -0.37 -21.43 -26.22
C ALA A 67 -0.03 -22.61 -27.13
N ALA A 68 -1.02 -23.09 -27.89
CA ALA A 68 -0.80 -24.20 -28.81
C ALA A 68 0.36 -23.83 -29.73
N ARG A 69 1.40 -24.69 -29.77
CA ARG A 69 2.49 -24.53 -30.74
C ARG A 69 1.86 -24.39 -32.12
N SER A 70 2.09 -23.25 -32.77
CA SER A 70 1.56 -23.00 -34.11
C SER A 70 1.93 -24.18 -35.01
N ARG A 71 0.92 -24.87 -35.53
CA ARG A 71 1.10 -25.95 -36.52
C ARG A 71 1.43 -25.38 -37.91
N HIS A 72 1.34 -24.06 -38.08
CA HIS A 72 1.59 -23.41 -39.35
C HIS A 72 3.08 -23.17 -39.57
N ARG A 73 3.54 -23.52 -40.78
CA ARG A 73 4.87 -23.18 -41.26
C ARG A 73 5.08 -21.67 -41.11
N PRO A 74 6.20 -21.21 -40.52
CA PRO A 74 6.46 -19.78 -40.40
C PRO A 74 6.44 -19.19 -41.81
N ARG A 75 5.61 -18.15 -42.01
CA ARG A 75 5.62 -17.41 -43.26
C ARG A 75 6.99 -16.75 -43.36
N GLY A 76 7.79 -17.19 -44.32
CA GLY A 76 9.08 -16.58 -44.63
C GLY A 76 8.87 -15.12 -45.02
N ARG A 77 9.69 -14.24 -44.45
CA ARG A 77 9.74 -12.83 -44.85
C ARG A 77 10.12 -12.77 -46.34
N PRO A 78 9.33 -12.13 -47.22
CA PRO A 78 9.72 -11.97 -48.61
C PRO A 78 10.99 -11.11 -48.67
N GLN A 79 12.01 -11.59 -49.36
CA GLN A 79 13.22 -10.81 -49.61
C GLN A 79 12.92 -9.75 -50.67
N ARG A 80 13.13 -8.49 -50.30
CA ARG A 80 13.37 -7.36 -51.20
C ARG A 80 14.53 -6.58 -50.63
#